data_AF-A5TSQ5-F1
#
_entry.id   AF-A5TSQ5-F1
#
_cell.length_a   1.000
_cell.length_b   1.000
_cell.length_c   1.000
_cell.angle_alpha   90.00
_cell.angle_beta   90.00
_cell.angle_gamma   90.00
#
_symmetry.space_group_name_H-M   'P 1'
#
loop_
_entity.id
_entity.type
_entity.pdbx_description
1 polymer ?
#
loop_
_entity_poly.entity_id
_entity_poly.type
_entity_poly.pdbx_seq_one_letter_code
_entity_poly.pdbx_strand_id
1 'polypeptide(L)'
;MKKFELKPIYYPKDSYLNYILEIWVDGVNISQFYEENKLRIDVGYIFHIYNFFDDYLEDIMKEEVLPYEDIEGKTIFETIDNIKKKYFYWLKDDYEHNEDDESDEEIEQIINISEPFYEWQRAHRLLLSGPFLCIPDIIFRRIGDKIEISWDTIWDITYQQRKYENENIKFISIKGVSYIDADEFYLEIKKFKKKVDDISKIQNKKFHVVEETGKLVYSKDPYNNIKFKEEKKF
;
A
#
# COMPACT_ATOMS: atom_id res chain seq x y z
N MET A 1 -4.82 -12.24 -20.66
CA MET A 1 -3.81 -11.71 -19.71
C MET A 1 -4.56 -11.42 -18.42
N LYS A 2 -4.02 -11.76 -17.23
CA LYS A 2 -4.70 -11.47 -15.96
C LYS A 2 -4.85 -9.95 -15.81
N LYS A 3 -6.01 -9.50 -15.30
CA LYS A 3 -6.26 -8.07 -15.07
C LYS A 3 -5.64 -7.55 -13.78
N PHE A 4 -5.46 -8.41 -12.79
CA PHE A 4 -4.80 -8.08 -11.54
C PHE A 4 -3.92 -9.25 -11.07
N GLU A 5 -2.72 -8.94 -10.57
CA GLU A 5 -1.84 -9.96 -10.01
C GLU A 5 -0.88 -9.36 -8.97
N LEU A 6 -0.77 -10.05 -7.82
CA LEU A 6 0.22 -9.75 -6.79
C LEU A 6 1.33 -10.80 -6.87
N LYS A 7 2.54 -10.37 -7.24
CA LYS A 7 3.69 -11.27 -7.45
C LYS A 7 4.79 -11.04 -6.41
N PRO A 8 4.85 -11.90 -5.38
CA PRO A 8 6.02 -12.00 -4.53
C PRO A 8 7.24 -12.44 -5.36
N ILE A 9 8.32 -11.66 -5.34
CA ILE A 9 9.58 -12.00 -5.99
C ILE A 9 10.67 -12.09 -4.93
N TYR A 10 11.44 -13.18 -4.95
CA TYR A 10 12.58 -13.35 -4.07
C TYR A 10 13.71 -12.39 -4.48
N TYR A 11 14.17 -11.54 -3.56
CA TYR A 11 15.25 -10.58 -3.80
C TYR A 11 16.43 -10.86 -2.85
N PRO A 12 17.51 -11.49 -3.33
CA PRO A 12 18.56 -12.08 -2.48
C PRO A 12 19.61 -11.10 -1.91
N LYS A 13 19.37 -9.79 -1.86
CA LYS A 13 20.35 -8.85 -1.28
C LYS A 13 20.10 -8.59 0.20
N ASP A 14 20.99 -9.06 1.07
CA ASP A 14 21.37 -8.68 2.46
C ASP A 14 20.32 -8.07 3.42
N SER A 15 19.04 -8.12 3.08
CA SER A 15 17.92 -7.59 3.82
C SER A 15 17.14 -8.74 4.44
N TYR A 16 16.73 -8.55 5.70
CA TYR A 16 15.85 -9.46 6.42
C TYR A 16 14.50 -9.69 5.69
N LEU A 17 14.15 -8.82 4.75
CA LEU A 17 12.97 -8.89 3.88
C LEU A 17 13.37 -9.43 2.50
N ASN A 18 13.51 -10.75 2.43
CA ASN A 18 13.96 -11.46 1.23
C ASN A 18 12.94 -11.46 0.05
N TYR A 19 11.81 -10.78 0.17
CA TYR A 19 10.76 -10.77 -0.85
C TYR A 19 10.27 -9.36 -1.12
N ILE A 20 10.22 -9.01 -2.39
CA ILE A 20 9.58 -7.81 -2.92
C ILE A 20 8.21 -8.15 -3.50
N LEU A 21 7.32 -7.17 -3.61
CA LEU A 21 6.02 -7.36 -4.26
C LEU A 21 5.91 -6.51 -5.52
N GLU A 22 5.60 -7.14 -6.64
CA GLU A 22 5.11 -6.44 -7.83
C GLU A 22 3.58 -6.45 -7.85
N ILE A 23 3.00 -5.29 -8.17
CA ILE A 23 1.56 -5.13 -8.35
C ILE A 23 1.30 -4.93 -9.83
N TRP A 24 0.63 -5.90 -10.46
CA TRP A 24 0.31 -5.86 -11.88
C TRP A 24 -1.18 -5.55 -12.07
N VAL A 25 -1.47 -4.55 -12.89
CA VAL A 25 -2.83 -4.20 -13.31
C VAL A 25 -2.84 -4.11 -14.84
N ASP A 26 -3.73 -4.84 -15.50
CA ASP A 26 -3.82 -4.95 -16.97
C ASP A 26 -2.48 -5.22 -17.67
N GLY A 27 -1.62 -6.02 -17.02
CA GLY A 27 -0.29 -6.37 -17.51
C GLY A 27 0.75 -5.25 -17.43
N VAL A 28 0.45 -4.16 -16.72
CA VAL A 28 1.41 -3.12 -16.35
C VAL A 28 1.78 -3.30 -14.88
N ASN A 29 3.09 -3.33 -14.57
CA ASN A 29 3.55 -3.29 -13.19
C ASN A 29 3.47 -1.83 -12.70
N ILE A 30 2.48 -1.52 -11.86
CA ILE A 30 2.23 -0.15 -11.38
C ILE A 30 3.22 0.29 -10.30
N SER A 31 4.10 -0.61 -9.85
CA SER A 31 5.17 -0.35 -8.89
C SER A 31 6.50 0.06 -9.57
N GLN A 32 6.52 0.13 -10.91
CA GLN A 32 7.71 0.47 -11.69
C GLN A 32 7.88 1.97 -11.95
N PHE A 33 9.13 2.41 -11.88
CA PHE A 33 9.53 3.77 -12.20
C PHE A 33 10.95 3.81 -12.76
N TYR A 34 11.32 4.91 -13.40
CA TYR A 34 12.68 5.21 -13.78
C TYR A 34 13.31 6.17 -12.77
N GLU A 35 14.53 5.86 -12.35
CA GLU A 35 15.42 6.74 -11.58
C GLU A 35 16.70 6.90 -12.40
N GLU A 36 17.04 8.12 -12.81
CA GLU A 36 18.20 8.38 -13.69
C GLU A 36 18.24 7.48 -14.96
N ASN A 37 17.07 7.23 -15.58
CA ASN A 37 16.88 6.31 -16.72
C ASN A 37 17.13 4.82 -16.42
N LYS A 38 17.31 4.42 -15.17
CA LYS A 38 17.37 3.01 -14.76
C LYS A 38 15.99 2.56 -14.30
N LEU A 39 15.53 1.42 -14.80
CA LEU A 39 14.28 0.81 -14.34
C LEU A 39 14.44 0.35 -12.89
N ARG A 40 13.54 0.82 -12.04
CA ARG A 40 13.41 0.46 -10.63
C ARG A 40 12.01 -0.09 -10.37
N ILE A 41 11.91 -0.82 -9.28
CA ILE A 41 10.65 -1.29 -8.70
C ILE A 41 10.71 -0.86 -7.24
N ASP A 42 9.73 -0.08 -6.80
CA ASP A 42 9.56 0.14 -5.36
C ASP A 42 8.61 -0.92 -4.83
N VAL A 43 8.87 -1.36 -3.62
CA VAL A 43 8.40 -2.64 -3.12
C VAL A 43 7.73 -2.37 -1.79
N GLY A 44 6.41 -2.55 -1.77
CA GLY A 44 5.68 -2.54 -0.53
C GLY A 44 6.18 -3.70 0.32
N TYR A 45 6.31 -3.49 1.63
CA TYR A 45 6.56 -4.61 2.54
C TYR A 45 5.45 -5.64 2.33
N ILE A 46 5.81 -6.83 1.85
CA ILE A 46 4.86 -7.88 1.48
C ILE A 46 3.85 -8.19 2.60
N PHE A 47 4.28 -8.06 3.86
CA PHE A 47 3.45 -8.23 5.05
C PHE A 47 2.44 -7.10 5.27
N HIS A 48 2.75 -5.85 4.90
CA HIS A 48 1.76 -4.77 5.00
C HIS A 48 0.58 -5.02 4.06
N ILE A 49 0.87 -5.48 2.85
CA ILE A 49 -0.15 -5.78 1.84
C ILE A 49 -0.91 -7.06 2.22
N TYR A 50 -0.23 -8.04 2.80
CA TYR A 50 -0.88 -9.20 3.41
C TYR A 50 -1.88 -8.77 4.49
N ASN A 51 -1.44 -7.96 5.46
CA ASN A 51 -2.29 -7.52 6.58
C ASN A 51 -3.48 -6.70 6.09
N PHE A 52 -3.27 -5.79 5.13
CA PHE A 52 -4.37 -5.02 4.52
C PHE A 52 -5.47 -5.94 3.97
N PHE A 53 -5.11 -7.00 3.23
CA PHE A 53 -6.09 -7.98 2.74
C PHE A 53 -6.53 -9.01 3.79
N ASP A 54 -5.91 -9.07 4.95
CA ASP A 54 -6.40 -9.86 6.08
C ASP A 54 -7.50 -9.11 6.82
N ASP A 55 -7.28 -7.81 7.02
CA ASP A 55 -8.17 -6.93 7.77
C ASP A 55 -9.39 -6.51 6.92
N TYR A 56 -9.21 -6.21 5.63
CA TYR A 56 -10.22 -5.45 4.87
C TYR A 56 -10.77 -6.15 3.62
N LEU A 57 -10.35 -7.38 3.31
CA LEU A 57 -10.82 -8.05 2.09
C LEU A 57 -12.34 -8.24 2.07
N GLU A 58 -12.96 -8.57 3.20
CA GLU A 58 -14.41 -8.75 3.25
C GLU A 58 -15.17 -7.44 3.04
N ASP A 59 -14.63 -6.31 3.51
CA ASP A 59 -15.23 -4.99 3.30
C ASP A 59 -15.09 -4.54 1.85
N ILE A 60 -13.91 -4.71 1.24
CA ILE A 60 -13.70 -4.49 -0.21
C ILE A 60 -14.66 -5.34 -1.05
N MET A 61 -14.95 -6.56 -0.60
CA MET A 61 -15.84 -7.49 -1.30
C MET A 61 -17.33 -7.20 -1.06
N LYS A 62 -17.70 -6.33 -0.11
CA LYS A 62 -19.07 -5.83 -0.02
C LYS A 62 -19.22 -4.66 -0.99
N GLU A 63 -20.41 -4.54 -1.56
CA GLU A 63 -20.77 -3.32 -2.30
C GLU A 63 -21.11 -2.25 -1.25
N GLU A 64 -20.06 -1.69 -0.64
CA GLU A 64 -20.19 -0.60 0.32
C GLU A 64 -20.23 0.72 -0.43
N VAL A 65 -21.28 1.49 -0.13
CA VAL A 65 -21.47 2.80 -0.71
C VAL A 65 -20.52 3.78 -0.01
N LEU A 66 -19.77 4.53 -0.81
CA LEU A 66 -18.95 5.63 -0.30
C LEU A 66 -19.87 6.59 0.47
N PRO A 67 -19.50 7.03 1.68
CA PRO A 67 -20.23 8.09 2.36
C PRO A 67 -20.38 9.31 1.43
N TYR A 68 -21.52 10.00 1.46
CA TYR A 68 -21.85 11.13 0.58
C TYR A 68 -22.26 10.75 -0.86
N GLU A 69 -23.31 9.93 -0.98
CA GLU A 69 -23.89 9.46 -2.25
C GLU A 69 -24.28 10.58 -3.24
N ASP A 70 -24.47 11.81 -2.77
CA ASP A 70 -24.85 12.96 -3.60
C ASP A 70 -23.65 13.61 -4.32
N ILE A 71 -22.44 13.09 -4.11
CA ILE A 71 -21.22 13.55 -4.77
C ILE A 71 -20.69 12.45 -5.70
N GLU A 72 -20.57 12.79 -6.98
CA GLU A 72 -19.99 11.92 -7.99
C GLU A 72 -18.72 12.52 -8.60
N GLY A 73 -17.82 11.65 -9.04
CA GLY A 73 -16.68 11.95 -9.90
C GLY A 73 -16.57 10.88 -10.99
N LYS A 74 -15.77 11.15 -12.03
CA LYS A 74 -15.55 10.16 -13.11
C LYS A 74 -14.71 8.98 -12.63
N THR A 75 -13.94 9.17 -11.57
CA THR A 75 -13.16 8.12 -10.89
C THR A 75 -13.41 8.20 -9.38
N ILE A 76 -13.06 7.15 -8.65
CA ILE A 76 -13.13 7.18 -7.18
C ILE A 76 -12.24 8.27 -6.58
N PHE A 77 -11.04 8.52 -7.12
CA PHE A 77 -10.18 9.62 -6.69
C PHE A 77 -10.85 10.99 -6.87
N GLU A 78 -11.48 11.23 -8.03
CA GLU A 78 -12.22 12.48 -8.26
C GLU A 78 -13.42 12.62 -7.31
N THR A 79 -14.10 11.52 -7.04
CA THR A 79 -15.23 11.50 -6.08
C THR A 79 -14.76 11.88 -4.68
N ILE A 80 -13.67 11.28 -4.21
CA ILE A 80 -13.05 11.56 -2.91
C ILE A 80 -12.55 13.02 -2.85
N ASP A 81 -11.96 13.55 -3.93
CA ASP A 81 -11.55 14.95 -3.99
C ASP A 81 -12.74 15.92 -3.92
N ASN A 82 -13.86 15.57 -4.57
CA ASN A 82 -15.09 16.36 -4.52
C ASN A 82 -15.71 16.34 -3.12
N ILE A 83 -15.69 15.18 -2.44
CA ILE A 83 -16.08 15.06 -1.03
C ILE A 83 -15.21 15.95 -0.15
N LYS A 84 -13.87 15.85 -0.29
CA LYS A 84 -12.90 16.71 0.41
C LYS A 84 -13.19 18.20 0.20
N LYS A 85 -13.51 18.62 -1.03
CA LYS A 85 -13.83 20.02 -1.35
C LYS A 85 -15.17 20.49 -0.79
N LYS A 86 -16.17 19.61 -0.63
CA LYS A 86 -17.50 20.02 -0.17
C LYS A 86 -17.65 19.93 1.35
N TYR A 87 -17.07 18.90 1.96
CA TYR A 87 -17.27 18.57 3.38
C TYR A 87 -16.03 18.79 4.26
N PHE A 88 -14.87 19.06 3.67
CA PHE A 88 -13.61 19.17 4.41
C PHE A 88 -12.82 20.44 4.04
N TYR A 89 -13.46 21.40 3.36
CA TYR A 89 -12.82 22.62 2.90
C TYR A 89 -12.42 23.55 4.06
N TRP A 90 -13.21 23.60 5.13
CA TRP A 90 -12.92 24.37 6.35
C TRP A 90 -11.69 23.88 7.12
N LEU A 91 -11.30 22.60 7.00
CA LEU A 91 -10.04 22.10 7.56
C LEU A 91 -8.79 22.70 6.89
N LYS A 92 -8.92 23.39 5.75
CA LYS A 92 -7.79 23.98 5.02
C LYS A 92 -7.55 25.47 5.30
N ASP A 93 -8.60 26.23 5.61
CA ASP A 93 -8.51 27.70 5.69
C ASP A 93 -8.51 28.25 7.12
N ASP A 94 -8.95 27.49 8.14
CA ASP A 94 -9.13 28.00 9.52
C ASP A 94 -8.02 27.63 10.52
N TYR A 95 -6.93 26.96 10.10
CA TYR A 95 -5.73 26.76 10.95
C TYR A 95 -4.77 27.97 10.93
N GLU A 96 -5.28 29.20 10.82
CA GLU A 96 -4.60 30.29 11.50
C GLU A 96 -4.83 30.06 12.99
N HIS A 97 -3.80 29.54 13.67
CA HIS A 97 -3.73 29.37 15.12
C HIS A 97 -4.07 30.69 15.85
N ASN A 98 -5.36 30.99 15.95
CA ASN A 98 -5.92 31.88 16.94
C ASN A 98 -6.54 30.95 17.97
N GLU A 99 -5.84 30.91 19.09
CA GLU A 99 -6.13 30.26 20.37
C GLU A 99 -7.61 29.81 20.58
N ASP A 100 -7.77 28.51 20.87
CA ASP A 100 -8.75 27.94 21.82
C ASP A 100 -10.27 28.10 21.64
N ASP A 101 -10.82 28.18 20.41
CA ASP A 101 -12.29 28.35 20.23
C ASP A 101 -13.00 27.31 19.33
N GLU A 102 -12.50 26.08 19.14
CA GLU A 102 -13.37 24.99 18.63
C GLU A 102 -14.25 24.49 19.79
N SER A 103 -15.56 24.70 19.70
CA SER A 103 -16.51 24.17 20.68
C SER A 103 -16.59 22.63 20.58
N ASP A 104 -16.92 21.95 21.69
CA ASP A 104 -17.15 20.49 21.70
C ASP A 104 -18.16 20.07 20.61
N GLU A 105 -19.14 20.93 20.30
CA GLU A 105 -20.14 20.71 19.25
C GLU A 105 -19.56 20.78 17.83
N GLU A 106 -18.57 21.64 17.59
CA GLU A 106 -17.87 21.74 16.29
C GLU A 106 -16.92 20.56 16.09
N ILE A 107 -16.20 20.15 17.15
CA ILE A 107 -15.34 18.96 17.12
C ILE A 107 -16.20 17.71 16.83
N GLU A 108 -17.33 17.55 17.52
CA GLU A 108 -18.25 16.43 17.30
C GLU A 108 -18.81 16.42 15.88
N GLN A 109 -19.13 17.59 15.31
CA GLN A 109 -19.55 17.70 13.90
C GLN A 109 -18.43 17.29 12.93
N ILE A 110 -17.19 17.74 13.17
CA ILE A 110 -16.03 17.36 12.36
C ILE A 110 -15.81 15.85 12.41
N ILE A 111 -15.89 15.23 13.60
CA ILE A 111 -15.75 13.79 13.76
C ILE A 111 -16.88 13.07 13.02
N ASN A 112 -18.14 13.45 13.23
CA ASN A 112 -19.29 12.81 12.59
C ASN A 112 -19.26 12.88 11.05
N ILE A 113 -18.68 13.94 10.48
CA ILE A 113 -18.48 14.08 9.04
C ILE A 113 -17.23 13.29 8.60
N SER A 114 -16.14 13.35 9.34
CA SER A 114 -14.86 12.80 8.90
C SER A 114 -14.73 11.29 9.10
N GLU A 115 -15.22 10.76 10.22
CA GLU A 115 -14.99 9.38 10.65
C GLU A 115 -15.54 8.35 9.65
N PRO A 116 -16.79 8.46 9.13
CA PRO A 116 -17.30 7.50 8.15
C PRO A 116 -16.43 7.45 6.88
N PHE A 117 -15.95 8.61 6.43
CA PHE A 117 -15.11 8.72 5.24
C PHE A 117 -13.71 8.16 5.46
N TYR A 118 -13.13 8.40 6.64
CA TYR A 118 -11.84 7.83 7.02
C TYR A 118 -11.91 6.32 7.19
N GLU A 119 -12.95 5.79 7.84
CA GLU A 119 -13.15 4.35 8.01
C GLU A 119 -13.37 3.66 6.66
N TRP A 120 -14.16 4.27 5.75
CA TRP A 120 -14.28 3.74 4.39
C TRP A 120 -12.93 3.71 3.67
N GLN A 121 -12.17 4.82 3.71
CA GLN A 121 -10.84 4.85 3.10
C GLN A 121 -9.89 3.84 3.72
N ARG A 122 -9.96 3.58 5.03
CA ARG A 122 -9.12 2.61 5.71
C ARG A 122 -9.30 1.20 5.14
N ALA A 123 -10.55 0.82 4.87
CA ALA A 123 -10.88 -0.48 4.30
C ALA A 123 -10.57 -0.57 2.80
N HIS A 124 -10.71 0.53 2.05
CA HIS A 124 -10.69 0.49 0.59
C HIS A 124 -9.40 1.01 -0.04
N ARG A 125 -8.63 1.86 0.66
CA ARG A 125 -7.37 2.45 0.18
C ARG A 125 -6.19 1.67 0.76
N LEU A 126 -5.49 0.95 -0.09
CA LEU A 126 -4.15 0.45 0.20
C LEU A 126 -3.18 1.64 0.16
N LEU A 127 -2.92 2.19 1.34
CA LEU A 127 -1.95 3.24 1.56
C LEU A 127 -0.58 2.63 1.87
N LEU A 128 0.35 2.77 0.94
CA LEU A 128 1.75 2.41 1.14
C LEU A 128 2.56 3.69 1.31
N SER A 129 2.16 4.52 2.27
CA SER A 129 2.81 5.80 2.52
C SER A 129 4.04 5.65 3.40
N GLY A 130 5.13 6.23 2.90
CA GLY A 130 6.33 6.53 3.64
C GLY A 130 7.09 7.58 2.82
N PRO A 131 7.84 8.50 3.46
CA PRO A 131 8.56 9.58 2.77
C PRO A 131 9.59 9.10 1.74
N PHE A 132 9.79 7.78 1.63
CA PHE A 132 10.73 7.15 0.71
C PHE A 132 10.11 6.11 -0.24
N LEU A 133 8.79 5.89 -0.22
CA LEU A 133 8.14 4.91 -1.09
C LEU A 133 7.65 5.58 -2.39
N CYS A 134 7.87 4.89 -3.51
CA CYS A 134 7.48 5.25 -4.88
C CYS A 134 6.43 4.25 -5.37
N ILE A 135 5.42 4.02 -4.54
CA ILE A 135 4.31 3.09 -4.80
C ILE A 135 3.02 3.92 -4.85
N PRO A 136 2.15 3.72 -5.86
CA PRO A 136 0.91 4.48 -5.94
C PRO A 136 -0.02 4.16 -4.77
N ASP A 137 -0.87 5.15 -4.43
CA ASP A 137 -2.09 4.86 -3.70
C ASP A 137 -3.00 4.00 -4.56
N ILE A 138 -3.58 2.95 -3.98
CA ILE A 138 -4.49 2.05 -4.68
C ILE A 138 -5.80 1.99 -3.92
N ILE A 139 -6.91 2.19 -4.63
CA ILE A 139 -8.26 2.07 -4.09
C ILE A 139 -8.95 0.88 -4.76
N PHE A 140 -9.50 0.00 -3.94
CA PHE A 140 -10.34 -1.11 -4.34
C PHE A 140 -11.78 -0.79 -4.00
N ARG A 141 -12.72 -0.97 -4.92
CA ARG A 141 -14.15 -0.77 -4.66
C ARG A 141 -14.97 -1.79 -5.44
N ARG A 142 -15.93 -2.44 -4.79
CA ARG A 142 -16.90 -3.29 -5.50
C ARG A 142 -17.96 -2.44 -6.20
N ILE A 143 -18.25 -2.80 -7.45
CA ILE A 143 -19.33 -2.24 -8.27
C ILE A 143 -20.01 -3.41 -8.98
N GLY A 144 -21.16 -3.83 -8.45
CA GLY A 144 -21.86 -5.03 -8.88
C GLY A 144 -21.01 -6.32 -8.80
N ASP A 145 -20.75 -6.91 -9.96
CA ASP A 145 -19.96 -8.14 -10.13
C ASP A 145 -18.46 -7.90 -10.31
N LYS A 146 -18.00 -6.65 -10.19
CA LYS A 146 -16.60 -6.26 -10.45
C LYS A 146 -15.97 -5.54 -9.27
N ILE A 147 -14.65 -5.61 -9.23
CA ILE A 147 -13.80 -4.73 -8.41
C ILE A 147 -13.18 -3.69 -9.35
N GLU A 148 -13.44 -2.42 -9.04
CA GLU A 148 -12.65 -1.29 -9.52
C GLU A 148 -11.31 -1.29 -8.79
N ILE A 149 -10.23 -1.20 -9.55
CA ILE A 149 -8.87 -1.00 -9.07
C ILE A 149 -8.39 0.33 -9.64
N SER A 150 -8.35 1.34 -8.80
CA SER A 150 -7.90 2.68 -9.15
C SER A 150 -6.56 2.95 -8.50
N TRP A 151 -5.60 3.49 -9.25
CA TRP A 151 -4.31 3.89 -8.68
C TRP A 151 -3.91 5.31 -9.09
N ASP A 152 -3.21 6.00 -8.19
CA ASP A 152 -2.65 7.32 -8.45
C ASP A 152 -1.36 7.52 -7.62
N THR A 153 -0.25 7.80 -8.30
CA THR A 153 1.07 8.00 -7.68
C THR A 153 1.31 9.44 -7.22
N ILE A 154 0.44 10.38 -7.58
CA ILE A 154 0.59 11.80 -7.26
C ILE A 154 -0.60 12.35 -6.46
N TRP A 155 -1.45 11.49 -5.93
CA TRP A 155 -2.66 11.91 -5.23
C TRP A 155 -2.39 12.57 -3.87
N ASP A 156 -1.41 12.07 -3.11
CA ASP A 156 -0.97 12.66 -1.83
C ASP A 156 0.53 13.03 -1.86
N ILE A 157 0.81 14.07 -2.64
CA ILE A 157 2.17 14.57 -2.93
C ILE A 157 2.82 15.33 -1.77
N THR A 158 2.09 15.63 -0.70
CA THR A 158 2.51 16.56 0.37
C THR A 158 3.87 16.20 0.97
N TYR A 159 4.20 14.90 1.02
CA TYR A 159 5.48 14.38 1.49
C TYR A 159 6.38 13.79 0.40
N GLN A 160 5.84 13.50 -0.79
CA GLN A 160 6.54 12.77 -1.85
C GLN A 160 7.20 13.68 -2.91
N GLN A 161 6.67 14.90 -3.12
CA GLN A 161 7.11 15.83 -4.17
C GLN A 161 8.61 16.13 -4.14
N ARG A 162 9.15 16.43 -2.95
CA ARG A 162 10.57 16.79 -2.80
C ARG A 162 11.52 15.65 -3.14
N LYS A 163 11.14 14.39 -2.91
CA LYS A 163 11.96 13.23 -3.28
C LYS A 163 11.94 13.03 -4.79
N TYR A 164 10.77 13.07 -5.42
CA TYR A 164 10.61 12.80 -6.85
C TYR A 164 11.28 13.86 -7.73
N GLU A 165 11.19 15.13 -7.33
CA GLU A 165 11.84 16.24 -8.03
C GLU A 165 13.38 16.19 -7.90
N ASN A 166 13.90 15.81 -6.74
CA ASN A 166 15.35 15.72 -6.50
C ASN A 166 16.00 14.48 -7.15
N GLU A 167 15.28 13.36 -7.28
CA GLU A 167 15.82 12.08 -7.75
C GLU A 167 15.51 11.79 -9.24
N ASN A 168 14.94 12.75 -9.98
CA ASN A 168 14.56 12.60 -11.40
C ASN A 168 13.73 11.34 -11.66
N ILE A 169 12.77 11.08 -10.78
CA ILE A 169 11.90 9.91 -10.81
C ILE A 169 10.82 10.09 -11.90
N LYS A 170 10.61 9.06 -12.72
CA LYS A 170 9.54 9.02 -13.73
C LYS A 170 8.75 7.71 -13.61
N PHE A 171 7.55 7.80 -13.08
CA PHE A 171 6.64 6.66 -12.97
C PHE A 171 6.22 6.16 -14.35
N ILE A 172 6.15 4.83 -14.49
CA ILE A 172 5.65 4.21 -15.73
C ILE A 172 4.12 4.31 -15.79
N SER A 173 3.46 4.12 -14.65
CA SER A 173 2.01 4.18 -14.54
C SER A 173 1.61 5.16 -13.44
N ILE A 174 1.39 6.42 -13.82
CA ILE A 174 1.10 7.52 -12.88
C ILE A 174 -0.30 7.38 -12.28
N LYS A 175 -1.30 7.08 -13.13
CA LYS A 175 -2.68 6.93 -12.70
C LYS A 175 -3.45 6.03 -13.65
N GLY A 176 -4.47 5.36 -13.14
CA GLY A 176 -5.38 4.59 -13.98
C GLY A 176 -6.50 3.93 -13.20
N VAL A 177 -7.37 3.28 -13.96
CA VAL A 177 -8.52 2.53 -13.46
C VAL A 177 -8.64 1.24 -14.26
N SER A 178 -8.88 0.14 -13.57
CA SER A 178 -9.15 -1.16 -14.16
C SER A 178 -10.34 -1.82 -13.47
N TYR A 179 -10.96 -2.77 -14.16
CA TYR A 179 -12.09 -3.54 -13.66
C TYR A 179 -11.85 -5.02 -13.84
N ILE A 180 -11.85 -5.76 -12.74
CA ILE A 180 -11.73 -7.22 -12.70
C ILE A 180 -13.01 -7.83 -12.14
N ASP A 181 -13.33 -9.06 -12.55
CA ASP A 181 -14.39 -9.84 -11.94
C ASP A 181 -14.12 -10.04 -10.44
N ALA A 182 -15.16 -9.91 -9.60
CA ALA A 182 -15.00 -9.96 -8.15
C ALA A 182 -14.52 -11.33 -7.65
N ASP A 183 -14.96 -12.42 -8.27
CA ASP A 183 -14.52 -13.77 -7.91
C ASP A 183 -13.06 -13.98 -8.35
N GLU A 184 -12.66 -13.47 -9.52
CA GLU A 184 -11.28 -13.51 -10.00
C GLU A 184 -10.35 -12.73 -9.04
N PHE A 185 -10.75 -11.53 -8.61
CA PHE A 185 -10.03 -10.74 -7.63
C PHE A 185 -9.83 -11.50 -6.31
N TYR A 186 -10.92 -12.00 -5.74
CA TYR A 186 -10.90 -12.73 -4.48
C TYR A 186 -10.00 -13.98 -4.54
N LEU A 187 -10.03 -14.71 -5.66
CA LEU A 187 -9.15 -15.85 -5.90
C LEU A 187 -7.67 -15.45 -5.97
N GLU A 188 -7.35 -14.32 -6.59
CA GLU A 188 -5.98 -13.82 -6.64
C GLU A 188 -5.47 -13.42 -5.25
N ILE A 189 -6.29 -12.72 -4.45
CA ILE A 189 -5.93 -12.38 -3.06
C ILE A 189 -5.71 -13.63 -2.21
N LYS A 190 -6.60 -14.64 -2.31
CA LYS A 190 -6.41 -15.93 -1.62
C LYS A 190 -5.12 -16.65 -2.02
N LYS A 191 -4.78 -16.66 -3.31
CA LYS A 191 -3.53 -17.23 -3.80
C LYS A 191 -2.32 -16.46 -3.27
N PHE A 192 -2.41 -15.14 -3.24
CA PHE A 192 -1.37 -14.27 -2.68
C PHE A 192 -1.14 -14.57 -1.20
N LYS A 193 -2.19 -14.55 -0.36
CA LYS A 193 -2.10 -14.84 1.09
C LYS A 193 -1.44 -16.18 1.36
N LYS A 194 -1.88 -17.24 0.64
CA LYS A 194 -1.27 -18.57 0.75
C LYS A 194 0.23 -18.58 0.39
N LYS A 195 0.64 -17.87 -0.66
CA LYS A 195 2.07 -17.75 -1.02
C LYS A 195 2.86 -17.06 0.09
N VAL A 196 2.30 -16.01 0.69
CA VAL A 196 2.94 -15.31 1.82
C VAL A 196 3.05 -16.24 3.04
N ASP A 197 2.01 -16.99 3.38
CA ASP A 197 2.07 -17.99 4.47
C ASP A 197 3.18 -19.02 4.25
N ASP A 198 3.33 -19.50 3.02
CA ASP A 198 4.39 -20.46 2.67
C ASP A 198 5.78 -19.81 2.76
N ILE A 199 5.91 -18.54 2.36
CA ILE A 199 7.12 -17.73 2.56
C ILE A 199 7.43 -17.58 4.06
N SER A 200 6.45 -17.22 4.88
CA SER A 200 6.59 -17.05 6.34
C SER A 200 7.02 -18.35 7.00
N LYS A 201 6.43 -19.48 6.61
CA LYS A 201 6.87 -20.81 7.08
C LYS A 201 8.32 -21.09 6.71
N ILE A 202 8.75 -20.74 5.50
CA ILE A 202 10.16 -20.88 5.07
C ILE A 202 11.06 -19.96 5.90
N GLN A 203 10.65 -18.72 6.15
CA GLN A 203 11.39 -17.77 6.98
C GLN A 203 11.50 -18.25 8.43
N ASN A 204 10.41 -18.65 9.08
CA ASN A 204 10.43 -19.21 10.44
C ASN A 204 11.24 -20.51 10.53
N LYS A 205 11.26 -21.31 9.45
CA LYS A 205 12.15 -22.46 9.34
C LYS A 205 13.61 -22.11 9.12
N LYS A 206 13.94 -20.89 8.66
CA LYS A 206 15.31 -20.38 8.44
C LYS A 206 15.80 -19.48 9.59
N PHE A 207 14.89 -18.83 10.29
CA PHE A 207 15.11 -17.86 11.35
C PHE A 207 14.15 -18.16 12.49
N HIS A 208 14.65 -18.33 13.72
CA HIS A 208 13.82 -18.50 14.91
C HIS A 208 14.17 -17.41 15.92
N VAL A 209 13.16 -16.83 16.55
CA VAL A 209 13.35 -15.89 17.66
C VAL A 209 13.63 -16.72 18.90
N VAL A 210 14.75 -16.47 19.56
CA VAL A 210 15.04 -17.07 20.86
C VAL A 210 14.20 -16.32 21.91
N GLU A 211 13.13 -16.95 22.39
CA GLU A 211 12.15 -16.35 23.33
C GLU A 211 12.81 -15.66 24.53
N GLU A 212 13.88 -16.24 25.06
CA GLU A 212 14.61 -15.74 26.23
C GLU A 212 15.39 -14.44 25.98
N THR A 213 15.77 -14.17 24.72
CA THR A 213 16.65 -13.04 24.38
C THR A 213 16.03 -12.08 23.36
N GLY A 214 14.91 -12.45 22.73
CA GLY A 214 14.31 -11.73 21.62
C GLY A 214 15.19 -11.68 20.35
N LYS A 215 16.35 -12.37 20.33
CA LYS A 215 17.27 -12.36 19.19
C LYS A 215 16.79 -13.29 18.09
N LEU A 216 16.80 -12.79 16.86
CA LEU A 216 16.57 -13.59 15.65
C LEU A 216 17.83 -14.43 15.34
N VAL A 217 17.71 -15.75 15.30
CA VAL A 217 18.82 -16.69 15.08
C VAL A 217 18.55 -17.59 13.88
N TYR A 218 19.55 -17.81 13.04
CA TYR A 218 19.43 -18.68 11.87
C TYR A 218 19.30 -20.15 12.33
N SER A 219 18.24 -20.85 11.92
CA SER A 219 17.95 -22.24 12.34
C SER A 219 18.85 -23.30 11.67
N LYS A 220 19.43 -22.97 10.52
CA LYS A 220 20.45 -23.75 9.80
C LYS A 220 21.41 -22.79 9.11
N ASP A 221 22.35 -22.22 9.85
CA ASP A 221 23.35 -21.34 9.26
C ASP A 221 24.19 -22.11 8.22
N PRO A 222 24.10 -21.81 6.90
CA PRO A 222 24.97 -22.42 5.90
C PRO A 222 26.43 -21.94 6.02
N TYR A 223 26.70 -20.88 6.80
CA TYR A 223 28.01 -20.29 7.02
C TYR A 223 28.70 -20.77 8.31
N ASN A 224 28.00 -21.42 9.25
CA ASN A 224 28.60 -21.97 10.47
C ASN A 224 29.63 -23.09 10.20
N ASN A 225 29.67 -23.65 8.98
CA ASN A 225 30.69 -24.62 8.56
C ASN A 225 31.80 -24.01 7.69
N ILE A 226 31.74 -22.71 7.37
CA ILE A 226 32.79 -22.05 6.61
C ILE A 226 33.77 -21.41 7.60
N LYS A 227 34.89 -22.10 7.85
CA LYS A 227 36.04 -21.48 8.52
C LYS A 227 36.58 -20.36 7.61
N PHE A 228 36.26 -19.11 7.95
CA PHE A 228 36.92 -17.96 7.35
C PHE A 228 38.42 -18.06 7.67
N LYS A 229 39.26 -18.18 6.63
CA LYS A 229 40.70 -17.97 6.78
C LYS A 229 40.92 -16.47 6.92
N GLU A 230 41.58 -16.06 7.99
CA GLU A 230 41.96 -14.67 8.24
C GLU A 230 42.59 -14.04 7.00
N GLU A 231 42.00 -12.93 6.54
CA GLU A 231 42.55 -12.14 5.45
C GLU A 231 43.85 -11.45 5.92
N LYS A 232 44.90 -11.57 5.10
CA LYS A 232 46.17 -10.86 5.31
C LYS A 232 45.93 -9.37 5.21
N LYS A 233 46.35 -8.64 6.25
CA LYS A 233 46.44 -7.18 6.26
C LYS A 233 47.30 -6.69 5.07
N PHE A 234 46.75 -5.77 4.28
CA PHE A 234 47.51 -4.92 3.37
C PHE A 234 48.13 -3.76 4.16
#